data_AF-X0T9H4-F1
#
_entry.id   AF-X0T9H4-F1
#
_cell.length_a   1.000
_cell.length_b   1.000
_cell.length_c   1.000
_cell.angle_alpha   90.00
_cell.angle_beta   90.00
_cell.angle_gamma   90.00
#
_symmetry.space_group_name_H-M   'P 1'
#
loop_
_entity.id
_entity.type
_entity.pdbx_description
1 polymer ?
#
loop_
_entity_poly.entity_id
_entity_poly.type
_entity_poly.pdbx_seq_one_letter_code
_entity_poly.pdbx_strand_id
1 'polypeptide(L)' 'PEDVRNEVKNRVEKLAGNGGYIFCTAHNIQADTPIENVVALFEAYQEFGRD' A
#
# COMPACT_ATOMS: atom_id res chain seq x y z
N PRO A 1 -3.40 5.36 9.93
CA PRO A 1 -2.90 3.99 9.67
C PRO A 1 -3.93 3.06 9.00
N GLU A 2 -5.12 2.89 9.59
CA GLU A 2 -6.14 1.97 9.05
C GLU A 2 -6.62 2.35 7.65
N ASP A 3 -6.82 3.65 7.39
CA ASP A 3 -7.19 4.14 6.06
C ASP A 3 -6.13 3.81 5.00
N VAL A 4 -4.83 3.86 5.36
CA VAL A 4 -3.73 3.48 4.46
C VAL A 4 -3.82 2.01 4.10
N ARG A 5 -4.03 1.15 5.10
CA ARG A 5 -4.18 -0.30 4.91
C ARG A 5 -5.39 -0.63 4.04
N ASN A 6 -6.54 0.01 4.30
CA ASN A 6 -7.76 -0.15 3.51
C ASN A 6 -7.58 0.30 2.07
N GLU A 7 -6.86 1.39 1.83
CA GLU A 7 -6.58 1.85 0.48
C GLU A 7 -5.65 0.89 -0.28
N VAL A 8 -4.58 0.38 0.36
CA VAL A 8 -3.73 -0.63 -0.27
C VAL A 8 -4.55 -1.86 -0.65
N LYS A 9 -5.39 -2.38 0.26
CA LYS A 9 -6.28 -3.52 -0.01
C LYS A 9 -7.19 -3.25 -1.22
N ASN A 10 -7.84 -2.09 -1.25
CA ASN A 10 -8.70 -1.66 -2.35
C ASN A 10 -7.94 -1.58 -3.70
N ARG A 11 -6.67 -1.17 -3.70
CA ARG A 11 -5.83 -1.17 -4.92
C ARG A 11 -5.50 -2.58 -5.38
N VAL A 12 -5.14 -3.49 -4.47
CA VAL A 12 -4.87 -4.89 -4.78
C VAL A 12 -6.10 -5.56 -5.38
N GLU A 13 -7.26 -5.44 -4.73
CA GLU A 13 -8.52 -6.06 -5.19
C GLU A 13 -8.91 -5.62 -6.62
N LYS A 14 -8.53 -4.39 -7.01
CA LYS A 14 -8.87 -3.82 -8.33
C LYS A 14 -7.81 -4.04 -9.39
N LEU A 15 -6.54 -4.13 -9.03
CA LEU A 15 -5.42 -4.04 -9.97
C LEU A 15 -4.58 -5.31 -10.02
N ALA A 16 -4.50 -6.08 -8.93
CA ALA A 16 -3.54 -7.18 -8.82
C ALA A 16 -3.98 -8.45 -9.57
N GLY A 17 -5.27 -8.71 -9.73
CA GLY A 17 -5.80 -9.77 -10.61
C GLY A 17 -5.00 -11.09 -10.57
N ASN A 18 -4.49 -11.51 -11.73
CA ASN A 18 -3.63 -12.70 -11.90
C ASN A 18 -2.12 -12.35 -11.82
N GLY A 19 -1.75 -11.36 -11.03
CA GLY A 19 -0.39 -10.82 -10.91
C GLY A 19 -0.09 -9.67 -11.87
N GLY A 20 1.19 -9.26 -11.90
CA GLY A 20 1.68 -8.17 -12.76
C GLY A 20 1.47 -6.75 -12.21
N TYR A 21 0.92 -6.62 -11.00
CA TYR A 21 0.81 -5.35 -10.29
C TYR A 21 2.00 -5.15 -9.34
N ILE A 22 2.69 -4.02 -9.48
CA ILE A 22 3.80 -3.62 -8.61
C ILE A 22 3.34 -2.41 -7.79
N PHE A 23 3.43 -2.51 -6.47
CA PHE A 23 3.12 -1.40 -5.58
C PHE A 23 4.09 -0.24 -5.75
N CYS A 24 3.54 0.98 -5.70
CA CYS A 24 4.29 2.21 -5.58
C CYS A 24 3.39 3.33 -5.06
N THR A 25 3.98 4.38 -4.50
CA THR A 25 3.28 5.63 -4.24
C THR A 25 3.12 6.43 -5.53
N ALA A 26 2.04 7.21 -5.66
CA ALA A 26 1.81 8.03 -6.85
C ALA A 26 2.84 9.18 -6.99
N HIS A 27 3.45 9.57 -5.87
CA HIS A 27 4.53 10.55 -5.77
C HIS A 27 5.41 10.20 -4.57
N ASN A 28 6.52 10.90 -4.37
CA ASN A 28 7.36 10.77 -3.18
C ASN A 28 6.55 10.94 -1.87
N ILE A 29 6.91 10.16 -0.85
CA ILE A 29 6.45 10.36 0.53
C ILE A 29 7.01 11.70 1.02
N GLN A 30 6.13 12.55 1.54
CA GLN A 30 6.51 13.88 2.03
C GLN A 30 7.11 13.80 3.44
N ALA A 31 7.99 14.74 3.80
CA ALA A 31 8.72 14.72 5.07
C ALA A 31 7.81 14.86 6.32
N ASP A 32 6.63 15.43 6.16
CA ASP A 32 5.59 15.59 7.19
C ASP A 32 4.59 14.44 7.23
N THR A 33 4.76 13.40 6.40
CA THR A 33 3.91 12.21 6.46
C THR A 33 4.13 11.49 7.79
N PRO A 34 3.07 11.25 8.61
CA PRO A 34 3.21 10.53 9.86
C PRO A 34 3.87 9.17 9.67
N ILE A 35 4.85 8.82 10.50
CA ILE A 35 5.65 7.61 10.33
C ILE A 35 4.79 6.35 10.43
N GLU A 36 3.74 6.38 11.24
CA GLU A 36 2.78 5.28 11.41
C GLU A 36 2.02 4.98 10.11
N ASN A 37 1.79 5.99 9.27
CA ASN A 37 1.18 5.79 7.97
C ASN A 37 2.15 5.14 6.98
N VAL A 38 3.43 5.51 7.04
CA VAL A 38 4.48 4.89 6.21
C VAL A 38 4.69 3.43 6.60
N VAL A 39 4.75 3.13 7.90
CA VAL A 39 4.85 1.76 8.41
C VAL A 39 3.63 0.94 7.97
N ALA A 40 2.41 1.47 8.16
CA ALA A 40 1.19 0.80 7.72
C ALA A 40 1.16 0.53 6.21
N LEU A 41 1.71 1.43 5.38
CA LEU A 41 1.84 1.25 3.93
C LEU A 41 2.70 0.03 3.59
N PHE A 42 3.90 -0.06 4.18
CA PHE A 42 4.82 -1.17 3.93
C PHE A 42 4.32 -2.50 4.51
N GLU A 43 3.70 -2.48 5.69
CA GLU A 43 3.05 -3.67 6.27
C GLU A 43 1.93 -4.17 5.37
N ALA A 44 1.08 -3.28 4.85
CA ALA A 44 0.00 -3.64 3.93
C ALA A 44 0.54 -4.16 2.59
N TYR A 45 1.65 -3.61 2.06
CA TYR A 45 2.32 -4.16 0.88
C TYR A 45 2.82 -5.60 1.13
N GLN A 46 3.38 -5.89 2.30
CA GLN A 46 3.83 -7.23 2.66
C GLN A 46 2.66 -8.20 2.88
N GLU A 47 1.54 -7.72 3.42
CA GLU A 47 0.38 -8.55 3.68
C GLU A 47 -0.40 -8.89 2.41
N PHE A 48 -0.70 -7.89 1.57
CA PHE A 48 -1.56 -8.07 0.39
C PHE A 48 -0.76 -8.32 -0.90
N GLY A 49 0.57 -8.25 -0.84
CA GLY A 49 1.47 -8.51 -1.96
C GLY A 49 2.07 -9.91 -2.00
N ARG A 50 1.75 -10.75 -1.02
CA ARG A 50 2.17 -12.16 -1.01
C ARG A 50 1.03 -12.99 -1.59
N ASP A 51 1.35 -13.76 -2.63
CA ASP A 51 0.51 -14.87 -3.11
C ASP A 51 0.34 -15.94 -2.01
#